data_AF-A0A8K9XIT7-F1
#
_entry.id   AF-A0A8K9XIT7-F1
#
_cell.length_a   1.000
_cell.length_b   1.000
_cell.length_c   1.000
_cell.angle_alpha   90.00
_cell.angle_beta   90.00
_cell.angle_gamma   90.00
#
_symmetry.space_group_name_H-M   'P 1'
#
loop_
_entity.id
_entity.type
_entity.pdbx_description
1 polymer ?
#
loop_
_entity_poly.entity_id
_entity_poly.type
_entity_poly.pdbx_seq_one_letter_code
_entity_poly.pdbx_strand_id
1 'polypeptide(L)'
;MDMNLSARCALVLFLLAFVDLKIVSAAETGGTSTAKPGVCPRRRWGWGVGTCAELCSNDSDCPNDEKCCHNGCGHDCIAPYTAKPGVCPRRRWGVGMCAELCSNDSDCPNNEKCCHNGCGHDCIAPTQ
;
A
#
# COMPACT_ATOMS: atom_id res chain seq x y z
N MET A 1 15.07 -56.11 -22.84
CA MET A 1 15.09 -54.69 -22.45
C MET A 1 13.65 -54.22 -22.49
N ASP A 2 13.04 -54.16 -21.32
CA ASP A 2 11.60 -54.08 -21.11
C ASP A 2 10.97 -52.82 -21.71
N MET A 3 10.11 -53.01 -22.72
CA MET A 3 9.34 -51.93 -23.37
C MET A 3 8.45 -51.17 -22.36
N ASN A 4 8.08 -51.84 -21.26
CA ASN A 4 7.39 -51.25 -20.12
C ASN A 4 8.30 -50.38 -19.23
N LEU A 5 9.60 -50.65 -19.16
CA LEU A 5 10.57 -49.85 -18.39
C LEU A 5 10.89 -48.54 -19.13
N SER A 6 11.02 -48.61 -20.46
CA SER A 6 11.22 -47.43 -21.32
C SER A 6 10.01 -46.48 -21.28
N ALA A 7 8.78 -47.02 -21.39
CA ALA A 7 7.56 -46.22 -21.32
C ALA A 7 7.34 -45.57 -19.93
N ARG A 8 7.67 -46.29 -18.85
CA ARG A 8 7.62 -45.75 -17.48
C ARG A 8 8.67 -44.67 -17.24
N CYS A 9 9.89 -44.85 -17.75
CA CYS A 9 10.93 -43.82 -17.68
C CYS A 9 10.53 -42.56 -18.44
N ALA A 10 9.97 -42.69 -19.65
CA ALA A 10 9.47 -41.55 -20.40
C ALA A 10 8.36 -40.79 -19.65
N LEU A 11 7.40 -41.52 -19.07
CA LEU A 11 6.29 -40.93 -18.31
C LEU A 11 6.79 -40.20 -17.05
N VAL A 12 7.74 -40.79 -16.32
CA VAL A 12 8.38 -40.14 -15.15
C VAL A 12 9.14 -38.88 -15.56
N LEU A 13 9.91 -38.91 -16.65
CA LEU A 13 10.63 -37.73 -17.14
C LEU A 13 9.68 -36.62 -17.61
N PHE A 14 8.58 -36.97 -18.27
CA PHE A 14 7.53 -36.01 -18.63
C PHE A 14 6.89 -35.39 -17.38
N LEU A 15 6.51 -36.19 -16.37
CA LEU A 15 5.92 -35.69 -15.14
C LEU A 15 6.88 -34.77 -14.37
N LEU A 16 8.17 -35.11 -14.29
CA LEU A 16 9.18 -34.25 -13.66
C LEU A 16 9.34 -32.92 -14.42
N ALA A 17 9.38 -32.94 -15.75
CA ALA A 17 9.41 -31.73 -16.56
C ALA A 17 8.14 -30.86 -16.41
N PHE A 18 6.96 -31.48 -16.27
CA PHE A 18 5.72 -30.77 -15.96
C PHE A 18 5.73 -30.15 -14.55
N VAL A 19 6.34 -30.82 -13.57
CA VAL A 19 6.51 -30.29 -12.21
C VAL A 19 7.49 -29.11 -12.20
N ASP A 20 8.62 -29.19 -12.91
CA ASP A 20 9.58 -28.10 -13.02
C ASP A 20 9.00 -26.86 -13.73
N LEU A 21 8.21 -27.05 -14.80
CA LEU A 21 7.54 -25.95 -15.51
C LEU A 21 6.47 -25.26 -14.64
N LYS A 22 5.78 -26.00 -13.78
CA LYS A 22 4.79 -25.46 -12.83
C LYS A 22 5.46 -24.73 -11.65
N ILE A 23 6.63 -25.18 -11.20
CA ILE A 23 7.39 -24.49 -10.13
C ILE A 23 7.98 -23.17 -10.65
N VAL A 24 8.51 -23.13 -11.87
CA VAL A 24 9.02 -21.89 -12.48
C VAL A 24 7.91 -20.85 -12.66
N SER A 25 6.67 -21.28 -12.93
CA SER A 25 5.52 -20.39 -13.09
C SER A 25 4.95 -19.85 -11.75
N ALA A 26 5.37 -20.39 -10.61
CA ALA A 26 4.95 -19.91 -9.29
C ALA A 26 5.97 -18.97 -8.64
N ALA A 27 7.12 -18.74 -9.30
CA ALA A 27 8.23 -17.96 -8.79
C ALA A 27 8.29 -16.53 -9.36
N GLU A 28 7.17 -15.94 -9.79
CA GLU A 28 7.13 -14.51 -10.14
C GLU A 28 5.79 -13.87 -9.79
N THR A 29 5.60 -13.53 -8.51
CA THR A 29 4.99 -12.25 -8.12
C THR A 29 5.56 -11.80 -6.76
N GLY A 30 6.86 -11.99 -6.55
CA GLY A 30 7.62 -11.08 -5.71
C GLY A 30 7.80 -9.77 -6.47
N GLY A 31 6.69 -9.12 -6.84
CA GLY A 31 6.71 -7.83 -7.50
C GLY A 31 7.51 -6.89 -6.62
N THR A 32 8.68 -6.47 -7.11
CA THR A 32 9.45 -5.40 -6.49
C THR A 32 8.55 -4.18 -6.51
N SER A 33 7.83 -3.95 -5.41
CA SER A 33 6.93 -2.81 -5.26
C SER A 33 7.80 -1.57 -5.21
N THR A 34 8.00 -0.96 -6.38
CA THR A 34 8.63 0.34 -6.46
C THR A 34 7.69 1.33 -5.80
N ALA A 35 7.94 1.63 -4.53
CA ALA A 35 7.18 2.63 -3.80
C ALA A 35 7.33 3.97 -4.51
N LYS A 36 6.22 4.51 -5.01
CA LYS A 36 6.19 5.84 -5.62
C LYS A 36 6.31 6.91 -4.53
N PRO A 37 6.94 8.06 -4.82
CA PRO A 37 7.09 9.14 -3.86
C PRO A 37 5.75 9.70 -3.39
N GLY A 38 5.77 10.37 -2.23
CA GLY A 38 4.59 10.96 -1.60
C GLY A 38 3.84 10.00 -0.67
N VAL A 39 2.77 10.52 -0.06
CA VAL A 39 2.00 9.83 0.98
C VAL A 39 0.53 9.76 0.56
N CYS A 40 -0.13 8.63 0.87
CA CYS A 40 -1.55 8.48 0.66
C CYS A 40 -2.32 9.54 1.47
N PRO A 41 -3.15 10.40 0.85
CA PRO A 41 -3.99 11.31 1.60
C PRO A 41 -4.97 10.54 2.48
N ARG A 42 -5.12 11.02 3.71
CA ARG A 42 -6.13 10.55 4.63
C ARG A 42 -7.49 11.00 4.11
N ARG A 43 -8.30 10.09 3.58
CA ARG A 43 -9.64 10.46 3.11
C ARG A 43 -10.55 10.78 4.30
N ARG A 44 -11.34 11.86 4.20
CA ARG A 44 -12.52 12.08 5.04
C ARG A 44 -13.60 11.12 4.54
N TRP A 45 -13.67 9.92 5.13
CA TRP A 45 -14.59 8.82 4.82
C TRP A 45 -16.07 9.18 5.09
N GLY A 46 -16.59 10.21 4.42
CA GLY A 46 -17.96 10.69 4.57
C GLY A 46 -18.59 11.23 3.29
N TRP A 47 -17.87 11.28 2.17
CA TRP A 47 -18.36 11.83 0.89
C TRP A 47 -17.98 10.92 -0.28
N GLY A 48 -18.30 9.63 -0.14
CA GLY A 48 -18.06 8.61 -1.15
C GLY A 48 -17.35 7.44 -0.51
N VAL A 49 -18.10 6.38 -0.20
CA VAL A 49 -17.54 5.05 -0.07
C VAL A 49 -16.92 4.78 -1.44
N GLY A 50 -15.59 4.90 -1.56
CA GLY A 50 -14.89 4.37 -2.73
C GLY A 50 -15.38 2.94 -2.94
N THR A 51 -15.45 2.48 -4.19
CA THR A 51 -15.92 1.12 -4.45
C THR A 51 -15.08 0.16 -3.60
N CYS A 52 -15.72 -0.72 -2.83
CA CYS A 52 -15.03 -1.77 -2.08
C CYS A 52 -14.54 -2.81 -3.07
N ALA A 53 -13.41 -2.49 -3.70
CA ALA A 53 -12.76 -3.26 -4.73
C ALA A 53 -11.24 -3.13 -4.55
N GLU A 54 -10.54 -4.18 -4.94
CA GLU A 54 -9.09 -4.20 -5.02
C GLU A 54 -8.69 -3.77 -6.43
N LEU A 55 -8.61 -2.45 -6.68
CA LEU A 55 -8.27 -1.91 -8.00
C LEU A 55 -6.75 -1.91 -8.26
N CYS A 56 -5.96 -2.01 -7.20
CA CYS A 56 -4.50 -2.11 -7.25
C CYS A 56 -4.01 -2.94 -6.05
N SER A 57 -2.82 -3.52 -6.16
CA SER A 57 -2.11 -4.17 -5.05
C SER A 57 -0.88 -3.39 -4.62
N ASN A 58 -0.22 -2.69 -5.55
CA ASN A 58 0.98 -1.90 -5.31
C ASN A 58 0.96 -0.60 -6.12
N ASP A 59 1.83 0.35 -5.75
CA ASP A 59 1.98 1.63 -6.47
C ASP A 59 2.30 1.44 -7.96
N SER A 60 3.00 0.36 -8.34
CA SER A 60 3.33 0.02 -9.72
C SER A 60 2.11 -0.26 -10.60
N ASP A 61 0.99 -0.65 -9.99
CA ASP A 61 -0.24 -0.97 -10.72
C ASP A 61 -1.00 0.30 -11.13
N CYS A 62 -0.67 1.42 -10.48
CA CYS A 62 -1.32 2.70 -10.71
C CYS A 62 -0.63 3.49 -11.84
N PRO A 63 -1.37 4.29 -12.61
CA PRO A 63 -0.80 5.14 -13.63
C PRO A 63 0.00 6.29 -13.03
N ASN A 64 0.92 6.87 -13.80
CA ASN A 64 1.67 8.09 -13.45
C ASN A 64 2.29 8.01 -12.03
N ASP A 65 2.15 9.08 -11.24
CA ASP A 65 2.62 9.18 -9.86
C ASP A 65 1.55 8.75 -8.82
N GLU A 66 0.43 8.18 -9.25
CA GLU A 66 -0.61 7.73 -8.33
C GLU A 66 -0.14 6.55 -7.47
N LYS A 67 -0.51 6.58 -6.20
CA LYS A 67 -0.21 5.53 -5.23
C LYS A 67 -1.40 4.63 -5.04
N CYS A 68 -1.12 3.36 -4.75
CA CYS A 68 -2.14 2.41 -4.36
C CYS A 68 -2.44 2.59 -2.88
N CYS A 69 -3.60 3.17 -2.58
CA CYS A 69 -3.93 3.62 -1.24
C CYS A 69 -5.16 2.89 -0.72
N HIS A 70 -5.06 2.43 0.54
CA HIS A 70 -6.21 1.84 1.23
C HIS A 70 -7.34 2.86 1.31
N ASN A 71 -8.42 2.49 0.67
CA ASN A 71 -9.72 3.09 0.83
C ASN A 71 -10.38 2.24 1.94
N GLY A 72 -11.17 2.67 2.93
CA GLY A 72 -11.53 1.86 4.13
C GLY A 72 -12.09 0.41 3.97
N CYS A 73 -12.27 -0.12 2.77
CA CYS A 73 -12.58 -1.52 2.48
C CYS A 73 -11.76 -2.17 1.33
N GLY A 74 -11.00 -1.40 0.55
CA GLY A 74 -10.24 -1.90 -0.61
C GLY A 74 -9.03 -1.01 -0.92
N HIS A 75 -8.62 -0.98 -2.19
CA HIS A 75 -7.49 -0.15 -2.64
C HIS A 75 -7.81 0.53 -3.97
N ASP A 76 -7.52 1.83 -4.02
CA ASP A 76 -7.67 2.64 -5.23
C ASP A 76 -6.35 3.33 -5.56
N CYS A 77 -6.15 3.63 -6.85
CA CYS A 77 -5.09 4.51 -7.31
C CYS A 77 -5.50 5.98 -7.09
N ILE A 78 -4.69 6.71 -6.32
CA ILE A 78 -5.00 8.09 -5.95
C ILE A 78 -3.75 8.96 -6.00
N ALA A 79 -3.93 10.23 -6.36
CA ALA A 79 -2.85 11.21 -6.35
C ALA A 79 -2.29 11.37 -4.91
N PRO A 80 -0.97 11.24 -4.72
CA PRO A 80 -0.35 11.42 -3.41
C PRO A 80 -0.22 12.90 -3.05
N TYR A 81 0.01 13.16 -1.76
CA TYR A 81 0.49 14.47 -1.30
C TYR A 81 1.97 14.41 -0.89
N THR A 82 2.64 15.55 -0.94
CA THR A 82 4.00 15.70 -0.43
C THR A 82 3.95 15.98 1.07
N ALA A 83 4.45 15.05 1.89
CA ALA A 83 4.53 15.25 3.33
C ALA A 83 5.54 16.37 3.67
N LYS A 84 5.20 17.19 4.66
CA LYS A 84 6.12 18.22 5.15
C LYS A 84 7.25 17.59 5.98
N PRO A 85 8.45 18.18 5.98
CA PRO A 85 9.58 17.67 6.76
C PRO A 85 9.31 17.57 8.26
N GLY A 86 10.05 16.67 8.92
CA GLY A 86 9.96 16.41 10.36
C GLY A 86 8.87 15.40 10.73
N VAL A 87 8.75 15.12 12.03
CA VAL A 87 7.82 14.12 12.58
C VAL A 87 6.91 14.74 13.62
N CYS A 88 5.75 14.12 13.85
CA CYS A 88 4.85 14.54 14.92
C CYS A 88 5.52 14.32 16.29
N PRO A 89 5.47 15.30 17.20
CA PRO A 89 6.10 15.18 18.51
C PRO A 89 5.52 14.00 19.31
N ARG A 90 6.35 13.27 20.05
CA ARG A 90 5.86 12.28 21.01
C ARG A 90 5.34 12.98 22.26
N ARG A 91 4.02 13.01 22.47
CA ARG A 91 3.37 13.58 23.67
C ARG A 91 2.24 12.69 24.15
N ARG A 92 1.79 12.87 25.40
CA ARG A 92 0.54 12.25 25.87
C ARG A 92 -0.62 12.95 25.18
N TRP A 93 -1.02 12.38 24.06
CA TRP A 93 -2.18 12.78 23.28
C TRP A 93 -3.47 12.49 24.07
N GLY A 94 -4.50 13.33 23.91
CA GLY A 94 -5.79 13.20 24.62
C GLY A 94 -6.15 14.31 25.61
N VAL A 95 -5.29 15.33 25.78
CA VAL A 95 -5.64 16.57 26.52
C VAL A 95 -5.86 17.68 25.49
N GLY A 96 -7.11 17.89 25.07
CA GLY A 96 -7.46 18.89 24.05
C GLY A 96 -8.83 18.64 23.42
N MET A 97 -9.15 19.43 22.39
CA MET A 97 -10.39 19.24 21.63
C MET A 97 -10.28 18.04 20.69
N CYS A 98 -11.29 17.17 20.74
CA CYS A 98 -11.50 16.12 19.74
C CYS A 98 -12.12 16.72 18.48
N ALA A 99 -11.27 17.29 17.63
CA ALA A 99 -11.67 17.87 16.37
C ALA A 99 -10.74 17.40 15.23
N GLU A 100 -11.29 17.23 14.04
CA GLU A 100 -10.52 16.96 12.83
C GLU A 100 -10.23 18.31 12.16
N LEU A 101 -9.16 19.00 12.59
CA LEU A 101 -8.79 20.33 12.11
C LEU A 101 -7.97 20.28 10.81
N CYS A 102 -7.35 19.14 10.53
CA CYS A 102 -6.60 18.87 9.31
C CYS A 102 -6.80 17.41 8.88
N SER A 103 -6.62 17.12 7.60
CA SER A 103 -6.60 15.75 7.05
C SER A 103 -5.17 15.33 6.68
N ASN A 104 -4.35 16.25 6.16
CA ASN A 104 -2.94 16.01 5.86
C ASN A 104 -2.11 17.28 6.10
N ASP A 105 -0.78 17.14 5.99
CA ASP A 105 0.16 18.24 6.26
C ASP A 105 -0.09 19.48 5.40
N SER A 106 -0.64 19.32 4.19
CA SER A 106 -0.93 20.43 3.26
C SER A 106 -2.05 21.34 3.76
N ASP A 107 -2.91 20.85 4.65
CA ASP A 107 -3.99 21.63 5.25
C ASP A 107 -3.46 22.59 6.33
N CYS A 108 -2.26 22.32 6.87
CA CYS A 108 -1.67 23.10 7.94
C CYS A 108 -0.87 24.30 7.39
N PRO A 109 -0.80 25.41 8.13
CA PRO A 109 0.03 26.54 7.73
C PRO A 109 1.53 26.22 7.89
N ASN A 110 2.38 26.97 7.20
CA ASN A 110 3.84 26.90 7.33
C ASN A 110 4.38 25.45 7.24
N ASN A 111 5.29 25.08 8.16
CA ASN A 111 5.87 23.74 8.26
C ASN A 111 5.15 22.84 9.28
N GLU A 112 3.97 23.23 9.75
CA GLU A 112 3.21 22.41 10.70
C GLU A 112 2.69 21.13 10.05
N LYS A 113 2.68 20.05 10.83
CA LYS A 113 2.24 18.73 10.42
C LYS A 113 0.87 18.42 10.99
N CYS A 114 0.09 17.65 10.25
CA CYS A 114 -1.21 17.19 10.68
C CYS A 114 -1.04 15.96 11.58
N CYS A 115 -1.12 16.15 12.88
CA CYS A 115 -0.77 15.15 13.87
C CYS A 115 -2.00 14.63 14.63
N HIS A 116 -2.04 13.32 14.84
CA HIS A 116 -3.08 12.72 15.68
C HIS A 116 -2.92 13.18 17.13
N ASN A 117 -4.00 13.73 17.70
CA ASN A 117 -4.01 14.28 19.05
C ASN A 117 -4.73 13.39 20.08
N GLY A 118 -5.01 12.12 19.73
CA GLY A 118 -5.61 11.11 20.61
C GLY A 118 -7.07 10.78 20.29
N CYS A 119 -7.77 11.69 19.62
CA CYS A 119 -9.14 11.48 19.13
C CYS A 119 -9.43 12.22 17.83
N GLY A 120 -8.70 13.29 17.54
CA GLY A 120 -8.78 14.10 16.34
C GLY A 120 -7.40 14.32 15.70
N HIS A 121 -7.30 15.40 14.91
CA HIS A 121 -6.07 15.83 14.24
C HIS A 121 -5.92 17.33 14.36
N ASP A 122 -4.70 17.76 14.64
CA ASP A 122 -4.37 19.16 14.84
C ASP A 122 -3.06 19.51 14.13
N CYS A 123 -2.91 20.77 13.76
CA CYS A 123 -1.70 21.30 13.14
C CYS A 123 -0.68 21.60 14.23
N ILE A 124 0.42 20.86 14.23
CA ILE A 124 1.44 20.95 15.28
C ILE A 124 2.81 21.16 14.64
N ALA A 125 3.61 22.04 15.24
CA ALA A 125 5.00 22.21 14.85
C ALA A 125 5.77 20.87 14.93
N PRO A 126 6.52 20.50 13.88
CA PRO A 126 7.22 19.23 13.84
C PRO A 126 8.42 19.20 14.80
N THR A 127 8.81 18.00 15.19
CA THR A 127 10.15 17.73 15.74
C THR A 127 11.06 17.21 14.64
N GLN A 128 12.38 17.36 14.82
CA GLN A 128 13.38 16.77 13.93
C GLN A 128 13.47 15.26 14.11
#